data_AF-A0A1G7FRK3-F1
#
_entry.id   AF-A0A1G7FRK3-F1
#
_cell.length_a   1.000
_cell.length_b   1.000
_cell.length_c   1.000
_cell.angle_alpha   90.00
_cell.angle_beta   90.00
_cell.angle_gamma   90.00
#
_symmetry.space_group_name_H-M   'P 1'
#
loop_
_entity.id
_entity.type
_entity.pdbx_description
1 polymer ?
#
loop_
_entity_poly.entity_id
_entity_poly.type
_entity_poly.pdbx_seq_one_letter_code
_entity_poly.pdbx_strand_id
1 'polypeptide(L)'
;MSYKIIITTIFFAGLLQTTSAQTKLKTGLWRGALKTASGTEIPFNFDVKDIAGSQQLAIINGAERFKVTDVSTKGDSVFIHMPLFNSEFKLKLGDGGNLKGNWVRHLGQKDLLVEFTATPNTAWRFFSSPEKPAFNVHGRWSAVIGEGEGRDTTVGEFKQNGAKITGTFLTTTGDYRYLDGVVTGDKMYLSCFDGGHAFVFTATIKDGQTIANGKFYAGYSSIQPWAAVKDENAKLPDAYSLTALKPGFKKIDFTFKDLNGKEVSLQDARYKNKVVIVQILGSWCPNCMDETAFMVPYYKKYQSKGVEVIGLAYERTTDFAKSQKALQQLKNRFNIPYPILITGYTSDKVETAKSLPMLAKIVGFPTTIIIDKNGDVRKIHTGFSGPGTGEHYTEFVSEFEKLTDDLLAEK
;
A
#
# COMPACT_ATOMS: atom_id res chain seq x y z
N MET A 1 82.19 40.13 -18.79
CA MET A 1 81.30 40.21 -17.62
C MET A 1 79.92 39.70 -18.01
N SER A 2 79.49 38.63 -17.34
CA SER A 2 78.11 38.18 -17.08
C SER A 2 77.12 37.95 -18.24
N TYR A 3 76.97 36.67 -18.63
CA TYR A 3 75.73 36.14 -19.23
C TYR A 3 74.86 35.55 -18.13
N LYS A 4 73.61 36.03 -18.00
CA LYS A 4 72.59 35.51 -17.08
C LYS A 4 71.89 34.31 -17.72
N ILE A 5 71.91 33.17 -17.04
CA ILE A 5 71.08 32.00 -17.36
C ILE A 5 69.78 32.12 -16.58
N ILE A 6 68.64 32.15 -17.27
CA ILE A 6 67.30 32.09 -16.68
C ILE A 6 66.85 30.64 -16.73
N ILE A 7 66.66 30.01 -15.57
CA ILE A 7 66.05 28.68 -15.43
C ILE A 7 64.56 28.90 -15.14
N THR A 8 63.70 28.49 -16.06
CA THR A 8 62.24 28.51 -15.90
C THR A 8 61.80 27.17 -15.30
N THR A 9 61.39 27.16 -14.04
CA THR A 9 60.83 25.98 -13.37
C THR A 9 59.33 25.90 -13.64
N ILE A 10 58.90 24.89 -14.42
CA ILE A 10 57.47 24.60 -14.65
C ILE A 10 56.96 23.77 -13.47
N PHE A 11 56.07 24.36 -12.67
CA PHE A 11 55.34 23.67 -11.60
C PHE A 11 54.14 22.92 -12.19
N PHE A 12 54.21 21.60 -12.25
CA PHE A 12 53.08 20.75 -12.64
C PHE A 12 52.19 20.54 -11.41
N ALA A 13 51.10 21.31 -11.29
CA ALA A 13 50.09 21.09 -10.25
C ALA A 13 49.19 19.90 -10.63
N GLY A 14 49.44 18.74 -10.02
CA GLY A 14 48.57 17.58 -10.15
C GLY A 14 47.22 17.84 -9.48
N LEU A 15 46.15 17.89 -10.28
CA LEU A 15 44.77 17.86 -9.80
C LEU A 15 44.48 16.48 -9.19
N LEU A 16 44.64 16.37 -7.87
CA LEU A 16 44.09 15.27 -7.08
C LEU A 16 42.56 15.37 -7.11
N GLN A 17 41.92 14.65 -8.04
CA GLN A 17 40.50 14.34 -7.94
C GLN A 17 40.33 13.38 -6.76
N THR A 18 39.98 13.91 -5.60
CA THR A 18 39.52 13.10 -4.47
C THR A 18 38.14 12.54 -4.83
N THR A 19 38.13 11.34 -5.41
CA THR A 19 36.91 10.54 -5.49
C THR A 19 36.49 10.19 -4.06
N SER A 20 35.62 11.00 -3.47
CA SER A 20 34.99 10.67 -2.19
C SER A 20 34.21 9.38 -2.39
N ALA A 21 34.65 8.30 -1.74
CA ALA A 21 33.93 7.03 -1.77
C ALA A 21 32.52 7.27 -1.22
N GLN A 22 31.51 7.05 -2.06
CA GLN A 22 30.12 7.24 -1.69
C GLN A 22 29.77 6.27 -0.55
N THR A 23 29.39 6.81 0.61
CA THR A 23 29.05 6.00 1.78
C THR A 23 27.85 5.12 1.47
N LYS A 24 28.02 3.79 1.55
CA LYS A 24 26.95 2.81 1.32
C LYS A 24 26.33 2.36 2.63
N LEU A 25 25.04 2.01 2.60
CA LEU A 25 24.37 1.32 3.70
C LEU A 25 24.97 -0.08 3.91
N LYS A 26 25.07 -0.53 5.17
CA LYS A 26 25.42 -1.91 5.49
C LYS A 26 24.38 -2.88 4.88
N THR A 27 24.85 -3.90 4.17
CA THR A 27 24.02 -4.99 3.65
C THR A 27 23.52 -5.87 4.80
N GLY A 28 22.33 -6.43 4.66
CA GLY A 28 21.70 -7.30 5.65
C GLY A 28 20.46 -6.67 6.29
N LEU A 29 20.05 -7.22 7.42
CA LEU A 29 18.78 -6.92 8.06
C LEU A 29 18.87 -5.70 8.97
N TRP A 30 17.89 -4.81 8.87
CA TRP A 30 17.73 -3.60 9.66
C TRP A 30 16.42 -3.61 10.42
N ARG A 31 16.41 -2.90 11.55
CA ARG A 31 15.18 -2.49 12.24
C ARG A 31 15.03 -0.99 12.05
N GLY A 32 13.95 -0.57 11.42
CA GLY A 32 13.48 0.82 11.38
C GLY A 32 12.38 1.07 12.40
N ALA A 33 12.24 2.29 12.87
CA ALA A 33 11.13 2.73 13.71
C ALA A 33 10.71 4.15 13.36
N LEU A 34 9.41 4.34 13.10
CA LEU A 34 8.80 5.67 13.02
C LEU A 34 8.30 6.07 14.41
N LYS A 35 8.35 7.37 14.74
CA LYS A 35 7.82 7.88 16.00
C LYS A 35 6.50 8.63 15.77
N THR A 36 5.44 8.18 16.43
CA THR A 36 4.15 8.88 16.43
C THR A 36 4.22 10.17 17.25
N ALA A 37 3.21 11.03 17.10
CA ALA A 37 3.03 12.23 17.93
C ALA A 37 2.94 11.92 19.43
N SER A 38 2.45 10.72 19.81
CA SER A 38 2.41 10.26 21.20
C SER A 38 3.73 9.67 21.70
N GLY A 39 4.75 9.61 20.85
CA GLY A 39 6.04 8.97 21.15
C GLY A 39 6.06 7.46 21.00
N THR A 40 4.97 6.83 20.56
CA THR A 40 4.92 5.38 20.29
C THR A 40 5.73 5.06 19.05
N GLU A 41 6.56 4.01 19.10
CA GLU A 41 7.26 3.53 17.92
C GLU A 41 6.35 2.66 17.02
N ILE A 42 6.48 2.85 15.71
CA ILE A 42 5.98 1.94 14.67
C ILE A 42 7.20 1.22 14.09
N PRO A 43 7.59 0.06 14.64
CA PRO A 43 8.77 -0.65 14.18
C PRO A 43 8.47 -1.47 12.93
N PHE A 44 9.45 -1.60 12.05
CA PHE A 44 9.42 -2.54 10.94
C PHE A 44 10.83 -2.98 10.58
N ASN A 45 10.95 -4.11 9.88
CA ASN A 45 12.23 -4.59 9.40
C ASN A 45 12.37 -4.37 7.90
N PHE A 46 13.59 -4.18 7.44
CA PHE A 46 13.92 -4.17 6.02
C PHE A 46 15.30 -4.78 5.78
N ASP A 47 15.48 -5.42 4.64
CA ASP A 47 16.76 -5.98 4.23
C ASP A 47 17.40 -5.07 3.17
N VAL A 48 18.69 -4.79 3.32
CA VAL A 48 19.47 -4.01 2.35
C VAL A 48 20.34 -4.97 1.56
N LYS A 49 20.30 -4.88 0.23
CA LYS A 49 21.16 -5.64 -0.68
C LYS A 49 21.87 -4.70 -1.64
N ASP A 50 23.06 -5.10 -2.08
CA ASP A 50 23.75 -4.51 -3.23
C ASP A 50 23.58 -5.44 -4.43
N ILE A 51 22.99 -4.92 -5.51
CA ILE A 51 22.76 -5.65 -6.75
C ILE A 51 23.43 -4.85 -7.87
N ALA A 52 24.51 -5.42 -8.43
CA ALA A 52 25.29 -4.80 -9.50
C ALA A 52 25.77 -3.37 -9.17
N GLY A 53 26.13 -3.11 -7.91
CA GLY A 53 26.64 -1.81 -7.45
C GLY A 53 25.56 -0.85 -6.96
N SER A 54 24.27 -1.16 -7.17
CA SER A 54 23.13 -0.36 -6.72
C SER A 54 22.48 -0.96 -5.46
N GLN A 55 22.28 -0.11 -4.43
CA GLN A 55 21.61 -0.53 -3.20
C GLN A 55 20.10 -0.62 -3.40
N GLN A 56 19.48 -1.66 -2.86
CA GLN A 56 18.04 -1.88 -2.89
C GLN A 56 17.59 -2.35 -1.51
N LEU A 57 16.36 -1.96 -1.14
CA LEU A 57 15.71 -2.37 0.09
C LEU A 57 14.57 -3.34 -0.21
N ALA A 58 14.34 -4.27 0.70
CA ALA A 58 13.11 -5.03 0.80
C ALA A 58 12.49 -4.78 2.17
N ILE A 59 11.39 -4.03 2.25
CA ILE A 59 10.62 -3.89 3.48
C ILE A 59 9.90 -5.20 3.74
N ILE A 60 9.93 -5.65 5.00
CA ILE A 60 9.46 -6.96 5.42
C ILE A 60 8.18 -6.76 6.23
N ASN A 61 7.06 -7.32 5.76
CA ASN A 61 5.82 -7.41 6.54
C ASN A 61 5.32 -8.85 6.47
N GLY A 62 5.58 -9.66 7.50
CA GLY A 62 5.26 -11.08 7.48
C GLY A 62 5.88 -11.78 6.26
N ALA A 63 5.04 -12.30 5.37
CA ALA A 63 5.46 -12.93 4.12
C ALA A 63 5.85 -11.92 3.01
N GLU A 64 5.38 -10.67 3.08
CA GLU A 64 5.63 -9.66 2.06
C GLU A 64 7.10 -9.21 2.06
N ARG A 65 7.62 -8.96 0.84
CA ARG A 65 8.91 -8.32 0.59
C ARG A 65 8.69 -7.15 -0.38
N PHE A 66 8.37 -5.99 0.17
CA PHE A 66 8.08 -4.79 -0.62
C PHE A 66 9.38 -4.16 -1.11
N LYS A 67 9.64 -4.29 -2.42
CA LYS A 67 10.90 -3.89 -3.06
C LYS A 67 10.97 -2.38 -3.31
N VAL A 68 12.04 -1.76 -2.83
CA VAL A 68 12.40 -0.34 -3.00
C VAL A 68 13.78 -0.25 -3.66
N THR A 69 13.83 0.33 -4.87
CA THR A 69 15.05 0.35 -5.69
C THR A 69 15.69 1.72 -5.82
N ASP A 70 14.98 2.78 -5.45
CA ASP A 70 15.47 4.15 -5.48
C ASP A 70 16.10 4.48 -4.13
N VAL A 71 17.37 4.11 -4.00
CA VAL A 71 18.20 4.32 -2.81
C VAL A 71 19.46 5.03 -3.26
N SER A 72 19.71 6.20 -2.70
CA SER A 72 20.90 6.99 -3.02
C SER A 72 21.51 7.60 -1.78
N THR A 73 22.81 7.88 -1.86
CA THR A 73 23.54 8.51 -0.77
C THR A 73 24.40 9.66 -1.30
N LYS A 74 24.55 10.74 -0.53
CA LYS A 74 25.41 11.87 -0.85
C LYS A 74 26.08 12.36 0.44
N GLY A 75 27.36 12.06 0.59
CA GLY A 75 28.06 12.28 1.87
C GLY A 75 27.48 11.39 2.97
N ASP A 76 26.99 12.01 4.04
CA ASP A 76 26.27 11.35 5.14
C ASP A 76 24.75 11.30 4.91
N SER A 77 24.22 11.91 3.85
CA SER A 77 22.79 11.94 3.55
C SER A 77 22.37 10.70 2.77
N VAL A 78 21.22 10.12 3.14
CA VAL A 78 20.62 8.94 2.53
C VAL A 78 19.19 9.28 2.13
N PHE A 79 18.86 9.01 0.88
CA PHE A 79 17.54 9.23 0.29
C PHE A 79 16.97 7.90 -0.19
N ILE A 80 15.77 7.58 0.26
CA ILE A 80 15.05 6.36 -0.13
C ILE A 80 13.68 6.79 -0.63
N HIS A 81 13.46 6.75 -1.95
CA HIS A 81 12.15 7.08 -2.51
C HIS A 81 11.29 5.83 -2.59
N MET A 82 10.10 5.89 -1.99
CA MET A 82 9.16 4.79 -2.09
C MET A 82 8.62 4.71 -3.53
N PRO A 83 8.55 3.50 -4.11
CA PRO A 83 8.07 3.33 -5.50
C PRO A 83 6.60 3.74 -5.68
N LEU A 84 5.86 3.87 -4.58
CA LEU A 84 4.41 4.06 -4.52
C LEU A 84 4.07 5.03 -3.35
N PHE A 85 2.86 5.58 -3.36
CA PHE A 85 2.30 6.43 -2.29
C PHE A 85 2.94 7.80 -2.05
N ASN A 86 3.81 8.23 -2.96
CA ASN A 86 4.46 9.56 -2.93
C ASN A 86 5.06 9.88 -1.55
N SER A 87 5.89 8.97 -1.06
CA SER A 87 6.62 9.12 0.21
C SER A 87 8.09 8.76 0.05
N GLU A 88 8.92 9.29 0.94
CA GLU A 88 10.37 9.12 0.88
C GLU A 88 10.98 9.17 2.28
N PHE A 89 12.21 8.69 2.43
CA PHE A 89 13.01 8.92 3.62
C PHE A 89 14.17 9.87 3.30
N LYS A 90 14.33 10.89 4.15
CA LYS A 90 15.46 11.80 4.16
C LYS A 90 16.23 11.61 5.45
N LEU A 91 17.35 10.91 5.36
CA LEU A 91 18.06 10.37 6.52
C LEU A 91 19.51 10.84 6.52
N LYS A 92 20.10 10.85 7.71
CA LYS A 92 21.53 10.97 7.94
C LYS A 92 22.06 9.62 8.43
N LEU A 93 23.13 9.16 7.81
CA LEU A 93 23.94 8.04 8.23
C LEU A 93 24.93 8.51 9.29
N GLY A 94 24.76 8.02 10.51
CA GLY A 94 25.61 8.33 11.66
C GLY A 94 26.66 7.25 11.93
N ASP A 95 27.44 7.49 12.97
CA ASP A 95 28.46 6.56 13.45
C ASP A 95 27.86 5.19 13.82
N GLY A 96 28.62 4.13 13.58
CA GLY A 96 28.13 2.75 13.71
C GLY A 96 27.19 2.30 12.59
N GLY A 97 26.83 3.19 11.65
CA GLY A 97 25.95 2.91 10.52
C GLY A 97 24.47 3.04 10.84
N ASN A 98 24.10 3.74 11.91
CA ASN A 98 22.69 4.01 12.22
C ASN A 98 22.11 5.09 11.29
N LEU A 99 20.82 5.02 11.01
CA LEU A 99 20.10 6.05 10.27
C LEU A 99 19.22 6.86 11.21
N LYS A 100 19.17 8.18 11.00
CA LYS A 100 18.23 9.08 11.67
C LYS A 100 17.74 10.15 10.71
N GLY A 101 16.46 10.48 10.74
CA GLY A 101 15.90 11.54 9.92
C GLY A 101 14.38 11.49 9.92
N ASN A 102 13.78 11.70 8.75
CA ASN A 102 12.33 11.69 8.61
C ASN A 102 11.88 10.77 7.48
N TRP A 103 10.77 10.09 7.72
CA TRP A 103 9.87 9.67 6.66
C TRP A 103 8.97 10.86 6.28
N VAL A 104 8.99 11.24 5.01
CA VAL A 104 8.25 12.36 4.46
C VAL A 104 7.11 11.81 3.61
N ARG A 105 5.89 12.24 3.90
CA ARG A 105 4.73 11.96 3.06
C ARG A 105 4.28 13.25 2.39
N HIS A 106 4.26 13.26 1.06
CA HIS A 106 3.81 14.41 0.28
C HIS A 106 2.29 14.38 0.15
N LEU A 107 1.58 14.96 1.12
CA LEU A 107 0.13 15.12 1.07
C LEU A 107 -0.18 16.31 0.16
N GLY A 108 -1.31 16.28 -0.57
CA GLY A 108 -1.56 17.13 -1.75
C GLY A 108 -1.09 18.61 -1.70
N GLN A 109 -1.16 19.28 -0.55
CA GLN A 109 -0.63 20.64 -0.34
C GLN A 109 0.43 20.77 0.77
N LYS A 110 0.77 19.71 1.49
CA LYS A 110 1.74 19.77 2.61
C LYS A 110 2.52 18.47 2.78
N ASP A 111 3.76 18.61 3.23
CA ASP A 111 4.53 17.47 3.68
C ASP A 111 4.21 17.14 5.14
N LEU A 112 4.04 15.85 5.42
CA LEU A 112 4.02 15.33 6.78
C LEU A 112 5.35 14.65 7.06
N LEU A 113 6.07 15.16 8.06
CA LEU A 113 7.34 14.61 8.50
C LEU A 113 7.11 13.75 9.74
N VAL A 114 7.64 12.53 9.72
CA VAL A 114 7.58 11.58 10.83
C VAL A 114 9.01 11.18 11.17
N GLU A 115 9.42 11.38 12.42
CA GLU A 115 10.78 11.01 12.85
C GLU A 115 11.01 9.53 12.61
N PHE A 116 12.18 9.20 12.07
CA PHE A 116 12.60 7.85 11.75
C PHE A 116 14.00 7.57 12.25
N THR A 117 14.19 6.39 12.81
CA THR A 117 15.50 5.82 13.13
C THR A 117 15.62 4.42 12.55
N ALA A 118 16.85 4.00 12.21
CA ALA A 118 17.11 2.59 11.91
C ALA A 118 18.49 2.11 12.38
N THR A 119 18.53 0.86 12.82
CA THR A 119 19.73 0.18 13.32
C THR A 119 20.05 -1.03 12.43
N PRO A 120 21.30 -1.15 11.94
CA PRO A 120 21.73 -2.30 11.14
C PRO A 120 21.86 -3.56 11.99
N ASN A 121 21.94 -4.73 11.34
CA ASN A 121 22.13 -6.03 11.97
C ASN A 121 21.11 -6.35 13.08
N THR A 122 19.89 -5.83 12.94
CA THR A 122 18.86 -5.92 13.98
C THR A 122 17.66 -6.71 13.47
N ALA A 123 17.54 -7.97 13.90
CA ALA A 123 16.52 -8.89 13.40
C ALA A 123 15.19 -8.82 14.14
N TRP A 124 15.20 -8.37 15.39
CA TRP A 124 13.97 -8.24 16.18
C TRP A 124 13.16 -7.01 15.74
N ARG A 125 11.83 -7.09 15.88
CA ARG A 125 10.90 -6.01 15.55
C ARG A 125 10.50 -5.19 16.77
N PHE A 126 9.94 -5.86 17.78
CA PHE A 126 9.48 -5.23 19.01
C PHE A 126 10.43 -5.44 20.18
N PHE A 127 10.83 -6.71 20.43
CA PHE A 127 11.67 -7.09 21.56
C PHE A 127 12.78 -8.04 21.10
N SER A 128 14.01 -7.83 21.58
CA SER A 128 15.15 -8.71 21.32
C SER A 128 15.03 -10.07 22.01
N SER A 129 14.32 -10.12 23.14
CA SER A 129 14.05 -11.32 23.91
C SER A 129 12.63 -11.24 24.48
N PRO A 130 11.59 -11.63 23.71
CA PRO A 130 10.22 -11.64 24.21
C PRO A 130 10.04 -12.71 25.31
N GLU A 131 9.19 -12.42 26.28
CA GLU A 131 8.75 -13.38 27.27
C GLU A 131 7.95 -14.50 26.60
N LYS A 132 7.91 -15.68 27.24
CA LYS A 132 7.04 -16.78 26.78
C LYS A 132 5.58 -16.30 26.76
N PRO A 133 4.83 -16.49 25.66
CA PRO A 133 3.42 -16.16 25.61
C PRO A 133 2.62 -16.85 26.71
N ALA A 134 1.79 -16.10 27.43
CA ALA A 134 0.83 -16.65 28.38
C ALA A 134 -0.37 -17.28 27.65
N PHE A 135 -0.70 -16.77 26.45
CA PHE A 135 -1.86 -17.19 25.66
C PHE A 135 -1.50 -17.39 24.18
N ASN A 136 -2.33 -18.16 23.48
CA ASN A 136 -2.27 -18.36 22.04
C ASN A 136 -3.48 -17.68 21.38
N VAL A 137 -3.21 -16.74 20.47
CA VAL A 137 -4.22 -15.94 19.76
C VAL A 137 -4.49 -16.43 18.34
N HIS A 138 -3.96 -17.60 17.95
CA HIS A 138 -4.23 -18.21 16.66
C HIS A 138 -5.75 -18.36 16.43
N GLY A 139 -6.19 -17.99 15.23
CA GLY A 139 -7.55 -18.16 14.77
C GLY A 139 -8.21 -16.86 14.33
N ARG A 140 -9.54 -16.89 14.30
CA ARG A 140 -10.40 -15.82 13.80
C ARG A 140 -11.12 -15.12 14.95
N TRP A 141 -11.25 -13.80 14.81
CA TRP A 141 -11.68 -12.91 15.88
C TRP A 141 -12.66 -11.88 15.35
N SER A 142 -13.80 -11.73 16.02
CA SER A 142 -14.69 -10.58 15.82
C SER A 142 -14.08 -9.38 16.54
N ALA A 143 -13.65 -8.37 15.78
CA ALA A 143 -12.90 -7.24 16.29
C ALA A 143 -13.63 -5.91 16.03
N VAL A 144 -13.52 -4.98 16.96
CA VAL A 144 -14.05 -3.62 16.82
C VAL A 144 -12.89 -2.65 16.98
N ILE A 145 -12.75 -1.73 16.02
CA ILE A 145 -11.73 -0.69 16.02
C ILE A 145 -12.41 0.66 15.99
N GLY A 146 -12.01 1.57 16.88
CA GLY A 146 -12.62 2.89 17.01
C GLY A 146 -13.94 2.87 17.80
N GLU A 147 -14.49 4.07 17.98
CA GLU A 147 -15.69 4.34 18.76
C GLU A 147 -16.56 5.37 18.02
N GLY A 148 -17.85 5.46 18.39
CA GLY A 148 -18.79 6.41 17.80
C GLY A 148 -18.91 6.26 16.28
N GLU A 149 -18.83 7.38 15.55
CA GLU A 149 -18.87 7.41 14.08
C GLU A 149 -17.64 6.79 13.42
N GLY A 150 -16.52 6.67 14.14
CA GLY A 150 -15.28 6.04 13.67
C GLY A 150 -15.18 4.56 14.01
N ARG A 151 -16.26 3.95 14.52
CA ARG A 151 -16.33 2.53 14.86
C ARG A 151 -16.42 1.69 13.59
N ASP A 152 -15.50 0.74 13.47
CA ASP A 152 -15.45 -0.24 12.40
C ASP A 152 -15.51 -1.66 12.97
N THR A 153 -16.41 -2.48 12.42
CA THR A 153 -16.49 -3.90 12.73
C THR A 153 -15.61 -4.65 11.73
N THR A 154 -14.61 -5.32 12.25
CA THR A 154 -13.54 -5.97 11.49
C THR A 154 -13.43 -7.44 11.88
N VAL A 155 -12.72 -8.22 11.08
CA VAL A 155 -12.41 -9.61 11.42
C VAL A 155 -10.90 -9.77 11.48
N GLY A 156 -10.38 -10.09 12.67
CA GLY A 156 -8.96 -10.40 12.85
C GLY A 156 -8.67 -11.84 12.51
N GLU A 157 -7.65 -12.10 11.68
CA GLU A 157 -7.15 -13.44 11.42
C GLU A 157 -5.67 -13.51 11.74
N PHE A 158 -5.32 -14.35 12.73
CA PHE A 158 -3.96 -14.43 13.26
C PHE A 158 -3.41 -15.85 13.19
N LYS A 159 -2.14 -15.94 12.81
CA LYS A 159 -1.31 -17.14 12.87
C LYS A 159 -0.20 -16.89 13.87
N GLN A 160 -0.20 -17.64 14.96
CA GLN A 160 0.84 -17.59 15.98
C GLN A 160 1.70 -18.86 15.96
N ASN A 161 3.02 -18.70 16.01
CA ASN A 161 4.00 -19.77 16.21
C ASN A 161 5.00 -19.33 17.29
N GLY A 162 4.92 -19.95 18.47
CA GLY A 162 5.63 -19.48 19.66
C GLY A 162 5.24 -18.03 19.98
N ALA A 163 6.23 -17.15 20.14
CA ALA A 163 6.01 -15.72 20.34
C ALA A 163 5.68 -14.97 19.04
N LYS A 164 6.05 -15.50 17.86
CA LYS A 164 5.84 -14.83 16.58
C LYS A 164 4.36 -14.87 16.23
N ILE A 165 3.82 -13.73 15.79
CA ILE A 165 2.47 -13.62 15.25
C ILE A 165 2.49 -12.87 13.93
N THR A 166 1.68 -13.35 12.99
CA THR A 166 1.36 -12.67 11.73
C THR A 166 -0.14 -12.70 11.50
N GLY A 167 -0.67 -11.79 10.70
CA GLY A 167 -2.09 -11.81 10.37
C GLY A 167 -2.55 -10.54 9.69
N THR A 168 -3.85 -10.30 9.75
CA THR A 168 -4.48 -9.09 9.24
C THR A 168 -5.79 -8.83 9.95
N PHE A 169 -6.38 -7.66 9.70
CA PHE A 169 -7.79 -7.41 9.94
C PHE A 169 -8.47 -7.20 8.59
N LEU A 170 -9.50 -8.00 8.31
CA LEU A 170 -10.42 -7.76 7.22
C LEU A 170 -11.37 -6.62 7.62
N THR A 171 -11.64 -5.72 6.69
CA THR A 171 -12.60 -4.61 6.82
C THR A 171 -13.59 -4.62 5.66
N THR A 172 -14.67 -3.86 5.76
CA THR A 172 -15.67 -3.77 4.69
C THR A 172 -15.14 -3.20 3.37
N THR A 173 -13.96 -2.57 3.37
CA THR A 173 -13.39 -1.91 2.18
C THR A 173 -12.01 -2.47 1.80
N GLY A 174 -11.56 -3.54 2.46
CA GLY A 174 -10.31 -4.23 2.16
C GLY A 174 -9.72 -4.85 3.42
N ASP A 175 -8.44 -4.64 3.66
CA ASP A 175 -7.77 -5.19 4.84
C ASP A 175 -6.56 -4.36 5.27
N TYR A 176 -5.93 -4.72 6.40
CA TYR A 176 -4.70 -4.10 6.91
C TYR A 176 -3.42 -4.81 6.44
N ARG A 177 -3.49 -5.54 5.33
CA ARG A 177 -2.42 -6.21 4.62
C ARG A 177 -1.67 -7.19 5.53
N TYR A 178 -0.34 -7.18 5.48
CA TYR A 178 0.50 -8.09 6.22
C TYR A 178 0.89 -7.45 7.55
N LEU A 179 0.29 -7.89 8.64
CA LEU A 179 0.73 -7.54 9.99
C LEU A 179 1.77 -8.55 10.48
N ASP A 180 2.81 -8.04 11.12
CA ASP A 180 3.89 -8.82 11.71
C ASP A 180 4.17 -8.33 13.14
N GLY A 181 4.28 -9.25 14.09
CA GLY A 181 4.77 -8.88 15.40
C GLY A 181 4.94 -10.05 16.36
N VAL A 182 4.58 -9.82 17.61
CA VAL A 182 4.94 -10.71 18.72
C VAL A 182 3.85 -10.73 19.79
N VAL A 183 3.67 -11.90 20.40
CA VAL A 183 3.01 -12.07 21.70
C VAL A 183 4.11 -12.26 22.75
N THR A 184 4.09 -11.45 23.81
CA THR A 184 5.05 -11.51 24.92
C THR A 184 4.27 -11.39 26.22
N GLY A 185 4.37 -12.41 27.09
CA GLY A 185 3.50 -12.51 28.26
C GLY A 185 2.02 -12.49 27.87
N ASP A 186 1.26 -11.55 28.42
CA ASP A 186 -0.16 -11.30 28.14
C ASP A 186 -0.40 -10.19 27.10
N LYS A 187 0.63 -9.74 26.39
CA LYS A 187 0.53 -8.62 25.44
C LYS A 187 0.76 -9.05 24.01
N MET A 188 -0.01 -8.44 23.11
CA MET A 188 0.10 -8.58 21.66
C MET A 188 0.60 -7.27 21.05
N TYR A 189 1.52 -7.40 20.09
CA TYR A 189 2.02 -6.30 19.27
C TYR A 189 2.03 -6.73 17.79
N LEU A 190 1.55 -5.88 16.90
CA LEU A 190 1.57 -6.08 15.45
C LEU A 190 1.93 -4.76 14.77
N SER A 191 2.72 -4.78 13.71
CA SER A 191 2.95 -3.59 12.89
C SER A 191 3.06 -3.91 11.40
N CYS A 192 2.88 -2.87 10.59
CA CYS A 192 3.06 -2.90 9.14
C CYS A 192 3.59 -1.54 8.66
N PHE A 193 4.50 -1.56 7.69
CA PHE A 193 4.93 -0.39 6.95
C PHE A 193 5.13 -0.74 5.47
N ASP A 194 4.51 -0.01 4.55
CA ASP A 194 4.67 -0.23 3.10
C ASP A 194 4.85 1.09 2.31
N GLY A 195 5.02 2.21 3.01
CA GLY A 195 5.10 3.56 2.43
C GLY A 195 3.74 4.25 2.24
N GLY A 196 2.63 3.51 2.29
CA GLY A 196 1.26 4.03 2.34
C GLY A 196 0.67 3.91 3.75
N HIS A 197 0.83 2.73 4.34
CA HIS A 197 0.51 2.39 5.71
C HIS A 197 1.73 2.49 6.63
N ALA A 198 1.46 2.92 7.86
CA ALA A 198 2.37 2.89 8.99
C ALA A 198 1.52 2.59 10.22
N PHE A 199 1.47 1.33 10.62
CA PHE A 199 0.53 0.81 11.60
C PHE A 199 1.24 0.16 12.77
N VAL A 200 0.77 0.39 13.99
CA VAL A 200 1.06 -0.48 15.13
C VAL A 200 -0.21 -0.74 15.94
N PHE A 201 -0.46 -2.00 16.24
CA PHE A 201 -1.48 -2.46 17.16
C PHE A 201 -0.80 -2.96 18.42
N THR A 202 -1.36 -2.57 19.56
CA THR A 202 -1.01 -3.13 20.87
C THR A 202 -2.30 -3.58 21.55
N ALA A 203 -2.28 -4.67 22.31
CA ALA A 203 -3.40 -5.06 23.17
C ALA A 203 -2.99 -5.97 24.32
N THR A 204 -3.88 -6.10 25.29
CA THR A 204 -3.79 -7.11 26.36
C THR A 204 -4.69 -8.29 26.02
N ILE A 205 -4.11 -9.49 26.04
CA ILE A 205 -4.83 -10.75 25.92
C ILE A 205 -5.29 -11.13 27.32
N LYS A 206 -6.61 -11.07 27.57
CA LYS A 206 -7.17 -11.36 28.90
C LYS A 206 -7.20 -12.85 29.18
N ASP A 207 -7.52 -13.61 28.16
CA ASP A 207 -7.57 -15.07 28.13
C ASP A 207 -7.47 -15.54 26.67
N GLY A 208 -7.60 -16.85 26.42
CA GLY A 208 -7.56 -17.42 25.06
C GLY A 208 -8.72 -16.99 24.14
N GLN A 209 -9.72 -16.27 24.67
CA GLN A 209 -10.97 -15.90 23.98
C GLN A 209 -11.18 -14.38 23.86
N THR A 210 -10.45 -13.56 24.62
CA THR A 210 -10.70 -12.12 24.72
C THR A 210 -9.41 -11.29 24.62
N ILE A 211 -9.40 -10.35 23.68
CA ILE A 211 -8.38 -9.31 23.54
C ILE A 211 -9.01 -7.96 23.89
N ALA A 212 -8.39 -7.22 24.79
CA ALA A 212 -8.91 -5.96 25.32
C ALA A 212 -7.81 -4.89 25.46
N ASN A 213 -8.23 -3.66 25.80
CA ASN A 213 -7.34 -2.51 25.97
C ASN A 213 -6.45 -2.25 24.74
N GLY A 214 -6.98 -2.56 23.57
CA GLY A 214 -6.27 -2.42 22.33
C GLY A 214 -6.09 -0.94 21.97
N LYS A 215 -4.94 -0.61 21.39
CA LYS A 215 -4.67 0.67 20.73
C LYS A 215 -4.13 0.40 19.33
N PHE A 216 -4.75 1.02 18.36
CA PHE A 216 -4.33 1.03 16.97
C PHE A 216 -3.82 2.41 16.61
N TYR A 217 -2.54 2.51 16.28
CA TYR A 217 -1.89 3.73 15.84
C TYR A 217 -1.76 3.68 14.32
N ALA A 218 -2.23 4.71 13.64
CA ALA A 218 -2.14 4.84 12.19
C ALA A 218 -1.47 6.16 11.77
N GLY A 219 -0.33 6.05 11.09
CA GLY A 219 0.46 7.20 10.68
C GLY A 219 1.02 7.98 11.87
N TYR A 220 1.03 9.31 11.76
CA TYR A 220 1.66 10.17 12.77
C TYR A 220 0.83 10.35 14.04
N SER A 221 -0.48 10.54 13.94
CA SER A 221 -1.29 11.03 15.06
C SER A 221 -2.57 10.24 15.33
N SER A 222 -3.01 9.36 14.43
CA SER A 222 -4.27 8.62 14.65
C SER A 222 -4.07 7.54 15.70
N ILE A 223 -4.98 7.50 16.69
CA ILE A 223 -5.03 6.46 17.71
C ILE A 223 -6.50 6.07 17.89
N GLN A 224 -6.80 4.79 17.73
CA GLN A 224 -8.14 4.24 17.94
C GLN A 224 -8.07 3.12 18.97
N PRO A 225 -9.03 3.04 19.91
CA PRO A 225 -9.15 1.86 20.76
C PRO A 225 -9.59 0.66 19.93
N TRP A 226 -9.23 -0.55 20.37
CA TRP A 226 -9.80 -1.75 19.78
C TRP A 226 -9.92 -2.89 20.79
N ALA A 227 -10.81 -3.83 20.49
CA ALA A 227 -10.99 -5.05 21.24
C ALA A 227 -11.45 -6.16 20.30
N ALA A 228 -11.26 -7.42 20.70
CA ALA A 228 -11.71 -8.55 19.92
C ALA A 228 -12.12 -9.73 20.80
N VAL A 229 -13.09 -10.49 20.32
CA VAL A 229 -13.53 -11.77 20.91
C VAL A 229 -13.34 -12.86 19.87
N LYS A 230 -12.83 -14.01 20.31
CA LYS A 230 -12.60 -15.15 19.42
C LYS A 230 -13.93 -15.65 18.88
N ASP A 231 -14.01 -15.74 17.56
CA ASP A 231 -15.22 -16.14 16.84
C ASP A 231 -14.81 -16.71 15.48
N GLU A 232 -14.91 -18.03 15.35
CA GLU A 232 -14.59 -18.75 14.12
C GLU A 232 -15.57 -18.43 12.98
N ASN A 233 -16.75 -17.90 13.30
CA ASN A 233 -17.80 -17.54 12.34
C ASN A 233 -17.88 -16.02 12.08
N ALA A 234 -16.96 -15.24 12.65
CA ALA A 234 -16.95 -13.79 12.45
C ALA A 234 -16.92 -13.49 10.94
N LYS A 235 -17.80 -12.60 10.46
CA LYS A 235 -17.89 -12.29 9.04
C LYS A 235 -18.24 -10.83 8.81
N LEU A 236 -17.77 -10.32 7.68
CA LEU A 236 -18.13 -8.99 7.20
C LEU A 236 -19.42 -9.07 6.36
N PRO A 237 -20.10 -7.92 6.15
CA PRO A 237 -21.11 -7.80 5.11
C PRO A 237 -20.55 -8.22 3.74
N ASP A 238 -21.43 -8.75 2.89
CA ASP A 238 -21.09 -9.12 1.51
C ASP A 238 -20.65 -7.87 0.72
N ALA A 239 -19.44 -7.91 0.16
CA ALA A 239 -18.85 -6.85 -0.65
C ALA A 239 -19.69 -6.48 -1.88
N TYR A 240 -20.52 -7.41 -2.39
CA TYR A 240 -21.45 -7.17 -3.50
C TYR A 240 -22.74 -6.45 -3.09
N SER A 241 -23.01 -6.35 -1.78
CA SER A 241 -24.21 -5.70 -1.23
C SER A 241 -23.99 -4.26 -0.77
N LEU A 242 -22.73 -3.82 -0.70
CA LEU A 242 -22.36 -2.52 -0.14
C LEU A 242 -22.78 -1.35 -1.03
N THR A 243 -22.91 -1.56 -2.33
CA THR A 243 -23.42 -0.57 -3.27
C THR A 243 -24.19 -1.22 -4.42
N ALA A 244 -24.98 -0.41 -5.11
CA ALA A 244 -25.81 -0.81 -6.24
C ALA A 244 -26.03 0.37 -7.18
N LEU A 245 -26.59 0.10 -8.36
CA LEU A 245 -27.19 1.12 -9.20
C LEU A 245 -28.44 1.71 -8.53
N LYS A 246 -28.72 2.98 -8.82
CA LYS A 246 -30.01 3.60 -8.46
C LYS A 246 -31.16 2.91 -9.20
N PRO A 247 -32.37 2.88 -8.62
CA PRO A 247 -33.54 2.35 -9.30
C PRO A 247 -33.74 2.94 -10.70
N GLY A 248 -34.04 2.09 -11.68
CA GLY A 248 -34.24 2.49 -13.08
C GLY A 248 -32.98 2.49 -13.94
N PHE A 249 -31.78 2.42 -13.35
CA PHE A 249 -30.54 2.27 -14.11
C PHE A 249 -30.16 0.79 -14.27
N LYS A 250 -29.74 0.43 -15.49
CA LYS A 250 -29.08 -0.85 -15.79
C LYS A 250 -27.62 -0.68 -16.21
N LYS A 251 -27.26 0.52 -16.68
CA LYS A 251 -25.97 0.85 -17.25
C LYS A 251 -25.34 2.02 -16.49
N ILE A 252 -24.03 2.17 -16.65
CA ILE A 252 -23.30 3.38 -16.29
C ILE A 252 -22.78 4.05 -17.56
N ASP A 253 -22.43 5.32 -17.45
CA ASP A 253 -21.75 6.05 -18.51
C ASP A 253 -20.77 7.05 -17.89
N PHE A 254 -19.68 7.32 -18.60
CA PHE A 254 -18.69 8.31 -18.23
C PHE A 254 -17.78 8.66 -19.41
N THR A 255 -17.17 9.85 -19.32
CA THR A 255 -16.09 10.29 -20.20
C THR A 255 -15.07 11.05 -19.36
N PHE A 256 -13.82 10.62 -19.38
CA PHE A 256 -12.72 11.25 -18.63
C PHE A 256 -11.44 11.25 -19.45
N LYS A 257 -10.43 12.01 -18.98
CA LYS A 257 -9.15 12.11 -19.66
C LYS A 257 -8.22 10.96 -19.26
N ASP A 258 -7.57 10.33 -20.23
CA ASP A 258 -6.47 9.39 -19.99
C ASP A 258 -5.20 10.12 -19.52
N LEU A 259 -4.12 9.37 -19.27
CA LEU A 259 -2.83 9.93 -18.88
C LEU A 259 -2.16 10.81 -19.95
N ASN A 260 -2.64 10.83 -21.19
CA ASN A 260 -2.16 11.72 -22.25
C ASN A 260 -3.08 12.94 -22.44
N GLY A 261 -4.13 13.07 -21.64
CA GLY A 261 -5.11 14.14 -21.74
C GLY A 261 -6.21 13.90 -22.78
N LYS A 262 -6.24 12.72 -23.42
CA LYS A 262 -7.27 12.35 -24.40
C LYS A 262 -8.54 11.89 -23.70
N GLU A 263 -9.69 12.36 -24.17
CA GLU A 263 -10.98 11.85 -23.68
C GLU A 263 -11.20 10.39 -24.09
N VAL A 264 -11.62 9.58 -23.13
CA VAL A 264 -12.00 8.18 -23.30
C VAL A 264 -13.37 8.00 -22.66
N SER A 265 -14.27 7.38 -23.39
CA SER A 265 -15.65 7.12 -22.97
C SER A 265 -15.92 5.64 -22.87
N LEU A 266 -16.79 5.23 -21.96
CA LEU A 266 -17.30 3.86 -21.93
C LEU A 266 -18.07 3.49 -23.22
N GLN A 267 -18.56 4.49 -23.97
CA GLN A 267 -19.22 4.28 -25.26
C GLN A 267 -18.26 4.04 -26.43
N ASP A 268 -16.94 4.14 -26.21
CA ASP A 268 -15.95 3.95 -27.26
C ASP A 268 -16.01 2.54 -27.85
N ALA A 269 -15.68 2.41 -29.14
CA ALA A 269 -15.76 1.14 -29.88
C ALA A 269 -14.99 -0.01 -29.20
N ARG A 270 -13.92 0.31 -28.46
CA ARG A 270 -13.14 -0.66 -27.67
C ARG A 270 -14.01 -1.46 -26.69
N TYR A 271 -15.01 -0.83 -26.09
CA TYR A 271 -15.82 -1.39 -25.00
C TYR A 271 -17.13 -2.03 -25.48
N LYS A 272 -17.49 -1.86 -26.76
CA LYS A 272 -18.73 -2.41 -27.32
C LYS A 272 -18.64 -3.92 -27.50
N ASN A 273 -19.69 -4.64 -27.10
CA ASN A 273 -19.76 -6.11 -27.18
C ASN A 273 -18.57 -6.80 -26.47
N LYS A 274 -18.16 -6.22 -25.33
CA LYS A 274 -17.12 -6.73 -24.46
C LYS A 274 -17.66 -6.87 -23.04
N VAL A 275 -17.12 -7.82 -22.30
CA VAL A 275 -17.23 -7.75 -20.83
C VAL A 275 -16.27 -6.65 -20.39
N VAL A 276 -16.78 -5.66 -19.66
CA VAL A 276 -15.97 -4.50 -19.23
C VAL A 276 -15.84 -4.50 -17.72
N ILE A 277 -14.59 -4.44 -17.25
CA ILE A 277 -14.26 -4.27 -15.85
C ILE A 277 -13.84 -2.81 -15.63
N VAL A 278 -14.62 -2.08 -14.83
CA VAL A 278 -14.29 -0.72 -14.42
C VAL A 278 -13.71 -0.75 -13.02
N GLN A 279 -12.42 -0.43 -12.91
CA GLN A 279 -11.68 -0.38 -11.66
C GLN A 279 -11.72 1.05 -11.10
N ILE A 280 -12.39 1.29 -9.98
CA ILE A 280 -12.37 2.58 -9.27
C ILE A 280 -11.24 2.55 -8.25
N LEU A 281 -10.24 3.43 -8.42
CA LEU A 281 -8.98 3.39 -7.69
C LEU A 281 -8.43 4.77 -7.31
N GLY A 282 -7.35 4.76 -6.53
CA GLY A 282 -6.47 5.91 -6.33
C GLY A 282 -5.03 5.45 -6.10
N SER A 283 -4.05 6.19 -6.59
CA SER A 283 -2.61 5.88 -6.47
C SER A 283 -2.11 5.86 -5.01
N TRP A 284 -2.89 6.47 -4.12
CA TRP A 284 -2.65 6.61 -2.69
C TRP A 284 -3.26 5.46 -1.86
N CYS A 285 -4.01 4.55 -2.49
CA CYS A 285 -4.79 3.50 -1.84
C CYS A 285 -4.05 2.14 -1.92
N PRO A 286 -3.59 1.57 -0.79
CA PRO A 286 -2.84 0.31 -0.81
C PRO A 286 -3.64 -0.90 -1.32
N ASN A 287 -4.91 -1.04 -0.95
CA ASN A 287 -5.74 -2.16 -1.44
C ASN A 287 -6.03 -2.05 -2.95
N CYS A 288 -6.06 -0.83 -3.50
CA CYS A 288 -6.17 -0.61 -4.94
C CYS A 288 -4.93 -1.11 -5.70
N MET A 289 -3.76 -1.15 -5.04
CA MET A 289 -2.54 -1.70 -5.62
C MET A 289 -2.56 -3.23 -5.65
N ASP A 290 -3.07 -3.87 -4.61
CA ASP A 290 -3.26 -5.31 -4.61
C ASP A 290 -4.29 -5.72 -5.67
N GLU A 291 -5.38 -4.97 -5.80
CA GLU A 291 -6.35 -5.19 -6.88
C GLU A 291 -5.71 -5.00 -8.25
N THR A 292 -4.89 -3.96 -8.43
CA THR A 292 -4.16 -3.74 -9.68
C THR A 292 -3.17 -4.88 -9.97
N ALA A 293 -2.47 -5.38 -8.95
CA ALA A 293 -1.55 -6.51 -9.07
C ALA A 293 -2.26 -7.80 -9.51
N PHE A 294 -3.52 -7.99 -9.10
CA PHE A 294 -4.41 -9.03 -9.60
C PHE A 294 -4.94 -8.74 -11.02
N MET A 295 -5.37 -7.51 -11.27
CA MET A 295 -6.06 -7.12 -12.51
C MET A 295 -5.14 -7.21 -13.74
N VAL A 296 -3.84 -6.94 -13.60
CA VAL A 296 -2.88 -7.02 -14.70
C VAL A 296 -2.75 -8.43 -15.30
N PRO A 297 -2.44 -9.49 -14.53
CA PRO A 297 -2.41 -10.86 -15.06
C PRO A 297 -3.79 -11.34 -15.49
N TYR A 298 -4.87 -11.00 -14.77
CA TYR A 298 -6.24 -11.28 -15.19
C TYR A 298 -6.52 -10.71 -16.59
N TYR A 299 -6.23 -9.43 -16.82
CA TYR A 299 -6.48 -8.79 -18.11
C TYR A 299 -5.68 -9.46 -19.23
N LYS A 300 -4.41 -9.79 -18.99
CA LYS A 300 -3.58 -10.52 -19.98
C LYS A 300 -4.19 -11.86 -20.36
N LYS A 301 -4.83 -12.57 -19.42
CA LYS A 301 -5.50 -13.87 -19.64
C LYS A 301 -6.81 -13.73 -20.42
N TYR A 302 -7.56 -12.65 -20.21
CA TYR A 302 -8.94 -12.52 -20.70
C TYR A 302 -9.14 -11.51 -21.85
N GLN A 303 -8.18 -10.62 -22.12
CA GLN A 303 -8.30 -9.60 -23.17
C GLN A 303 -8.65 -10.21 -24.54
N SER A 304 -7.91 -11.24 -24.96
CA SER A 304 -8.13 -11.92 -26.25
C SER A 304 -9.48 -12.64 -26.32
N LYS A 305 -10.11 -12.93 -25.17
CA LYS A 305 -11.42 -13.57 -25.08
C LYS A 305 -12.59 -12.59 -25.15
N GLY A 306 -12.32 -11.28 -25.15
CA GLY A 306 -13.36 -10.26 -25.22
C GLY A 306 -13.61 -9.49 -23.92
N VAL A 307 -12.63 -9.46 -23.01
CA VAL A 307 -12.65 -8.59 -21.82
C VAL A 307 -11.88 -7.29 -22.08
N GLU A 308 -12.41 -6.18 -21.61
CA GLU A 308 -11.70 -4.91 -21.51
C GLU A 308 -11.67 -4.40 -20.07
N VAL A 309 -10.58 -3.77 -19.68
CA VAL A 309 -10.42 -3.14 -18.35
C VAL A 309 -10.23 -1.65 -18.54
N ILE A 310 -10.78 -0.86 -17.63
CA ILE A 310 -10.55 0.58 -17.55
C ILE A 310 -10.49 1.06 -16.10
N GLY A 311 -9.46 1.82 -15.75
CA GLY A 311 -9.31 2.41 -14.43
C GLY A 311 -9.90 3.83 -14.36
N LEU A 312 -10.66 4.13 -13.32
CA LEU A 312 -11.14 5.47 -12.97
C LEU A 312 -10.43 5.93 -11.69
N ALA A 313 -9.48 6.85 -11.84
CA ALA A 313 -8.64 7.30 -10.75
C ALA A 313 -9.21 8.54 -10.06
N TYR A 314 -9.46 8.42 -8.76
CA TYR A 314 -9.86 9.49 -7.85
C TYR A 314 -8.69 9.83 -6.93
N GLU A 315 -7.91 10.81 -7.37
CA GLU A 315 -6.72 11.25 -6.64
C GLU A 315 -7.09 12.22 -5.51
N ARG A 316 -6.12 12.53 -4.64
CA ARG A 316 -6.32 13.51 -3.54
C ARG A 316 -6.27 14.97 -4.02
N THR A 317 -6.32 15.19 -5.32
CA THR A 317 -6.20 16.50 -5.95
C THR A 317 -6.96 16.49 -7.26
N THR A 318 -7.50 17.65 -7.64
CA THR A 318 -8.10 17.89 -8.95
C THR A 318 -7.08 18.39 -9.99
N ASP A 319 -5.84 18.62 -9.56
CA ASP A 319 -4.72 18.96 -10.45
C ASP A 319 -4.38 17.76 -11.34
N PHE A 320 -4.57 17.93 -12.65
CA PHE A 320 -4.34 16.88 -13.63
C PHE A 320 -2.87 16.46 -13.69
N ALA A 321 -1.93 17.40 -13.66
CA ALA A 321 -0.50 17.10 -13.79
C ALA A 321 0.03 16.33 -12.57
N LYS A 322 -0.42 16.70 -11.37
CA LYS A 322 -0.10 15.95 -10.14
C LYS A 322 -0.66 14.53 -10.18
N SER A 323 -1.93 14.39 -10.57
CA SER A 323 -2.60 13.10 -10.72
C SER A 323 -1.91 12.21 -11.76
N GLN A 324 -1.60 12.79 -12.92
CA GLN A 324 -0.90 12.13 -14.02
C GLN A 324 0.46 11.59 -13.57
N LYS A 325 1.25 12.39 -12.83
CA LYS A 325 2.55 11.95 -12.31
C LYS A 325 2.42 10.72 -11.40
N ALA A 326 1.51 10.76 -10.44
CA ALA A 326 1.32 9.65 -9.48
C ALA A 326 0.79 8.38 -10.18
N LEU A 327 -0.16 8.53 -11.10
CA LEU A 327 -0.71 7.41 -11.87
C LEU A 327 0.28 6.85 -12.90
N GLN A 328 1.18 7.67 -13.43
CA GLN A 328 2.27 7.19 -14.29
C GLN A 328 3.24 6.29 -13.50
N GLN A 329 3.55 6.65 -12.25
CA GLN A 329 4.36 5.79 -11.37
C GLN A 329 3.66 4.46 -11.11
N LEU A 330 2.35 4.49 -10.80
CA LEU A 330 1.53 3.27 -10.65
C LEU A 330 1.54 2.41 -11.92
N LYS A 331 1.28 3.02 -13.09
CA LYS A 331 1.29 2.36 -14.40
C LYS A 331 2.63 1.69 -14.69
N ASN A 332 3.73 2.37 -14.43
CA ASN A 332 5.08 1.85 -14.63
C ASN A 332 5.39 0.71 -13.64
N ARG A 333 5.01 0.87 -12.37
CA ARG A 333 5.26 -0.14 -11.32
C ARG A 333 4.60 -1.49 -11.65
N PHE A 334 3.35 -1.46 -12.09
CA PHE A 334 2.58 -2.67 -12.35
C PHE A 334 2.55 -3.08 -13.84
N ASN A 335 3.17 -2.29 -14.72
CA ASN A 335 3.10 -2.47 -16.18
C ASN A 335 1.65 -2.58 -16.68
N ILE A 336 0.82 -1.61 -16.29
CA ILE A 336 -0.63 -1.65 -16.51
C ILE A 336 -0.93 -1.55 -18.02
N PRO A 337 -1.54 -2.56 -18.66
CA PRO A 337 -1.74 -2.58 -20.12
C PRO A 337 -2.99 -1.82 -20.59
N TYR A 338 -3.86 -1.43 -19.66
CA TYR A 338 -5.15 -0.79 -19.95
C TYR A 338 -5.14 0.72 -19.63
N PRO A 339 -6.15 1.48 -20.11
CA PRO A 339 -6.28 2.91 -19.82
C PRO A 339 -6.60 3.16 -18.35
N ILE A 340 -6.01 4.23 -17.80
CA ILE A 340 -6.35 4.80 -16.50
C ILE A 340 -6.76 6.23 -16.76
N LEU A 341 -7.97 6.59 -16.34
CA LEU A 341 -8.57 7.89 -16.56
C LEU A 341 -8.52 8.71 -15.27
N ILE A 342 -8.12 9.98 -15.40
CA ILE A 342 -8.17 10.97 -14.33
C ILE A 342 -9.56 11.59 -14.35
N THR A 343 -10.34 11.34 -13.31
CA THR A 343 -11.76 11.74 -13.28
C THR A 343 -11.95 13.25 -13.09
N GLY A 344 -10.94 13.93 -12.55
CA GLY A 344 -11.05 15.33 -12.12
C GLY A 344 -11.80 15.51 -10.80
N TYR A 345 -12.30 14.42 -10.21
CA TYR A 345 -12.92 14.38 -8.89
C TYR A 345 -11.93 13.84 -7.86
N THR A 346 -12.05 14.31 -6.63
CA THR A 346 -11.19 13.83 -5.54
C THR A 346 -11.73 12.52 -4.93
N SER A 347 -10.94 11.88 -4.06
CA SER A 347 -11.35 10.71 -3.28
C SER A 347 -12.43 10.98 -2.22
N ASP A 348 -13.00 12.20 -2.16
CA ASP A 348 -14.10 12.54 -1.27
C ASP A 348 -15.40 11.82 -1.69
N LYS A 349 -16.18 11.36 -0.69
CA LYS A 349 -17.40 10.57 -0.94
C LYS A 349 -18.48 11.34 -1.70
N VAL A 350 -18.58 12.65 -1.50
CA VAL A 350 -19.55 13.49 -2.20
C VAL A 350 -19.11 13.73 -3.63
N GLU A 351 -17.82 14.01 -3.84
CA GLU A 351 -17.25 14.24 -5.18
C GLU A 351 -17.29 12.99 -6.05
N THR A 352 -16.92 11.83 -5.49
CA THR A 352 -16.98 10.54 -6.19
C THR A 352 -18.40 10.23 -6.66
N ALA A 353 -19.43 10.43 -5.83
CA ALA A 353 -20.81 10.18 -6.21
C ALA A 353 -21.31 11.08 -7.37
N LYS A 354 -20.77 12.31 -7.52
CA LYS A 354 -21.12 13.21 -8.63
C LYS A 354 -20.60 12.72 -9.98
N SER A 355 -19.46 12.02 -9.97
CA SER A 355 -18.81 11.55 -11.19
C SER A 355 -19.52 10.36 -11.86
N LEU A 356 -20.28 9.58 -11.07
CA LEU A 356 -21.04 8.41 -11.52
C LEU A 356 -22.46 8.46 -10.94
N PRO A 357 -23.32 9.40 -11.38
CA PRO A 357 -24.64 9.64 -10.78
C PRO A 357 -25.63 8.46 -10.83
N MET A 358 -25.34 7.40 -11.61
CA MET A 358 -26.12 6.16 -11.71
C MET A 358 -25.90 5.24 -10.51
N LEU A 359 -24.78 5.38 -9.79
CA LEU A 359 -24.51 4.63 -8.57
C LEU A 359 -25.27 5.23 -7.39
N ALA A 360 -25.79 4.38 -6.51
CA ALA A 360 -26.43 4.83 -5.28
C ALA A 360 -25.44 5.54 -4.36
N LYS A 361 -24.22 4.99 -4.24
CA LYS A 361 -23.09 5.54 -3.49
C LYS A 361 -21.78 4.87 -3.91
N ILE A 362 -20.65 5.51 -3.65
CA ILE A 362 -19.34 4.85 -3.66
C ILE A 362 -18.90 4.77 -2.19
N VAL A 363 -18.79 3.54 -1.67
CA VAL A 363 -18.56 3.31 -0.23
C VAL A 363 -17.09 3.44 0.14
N GLY A 364 -16.21 2.93 -0.72
CA GLY A 364 -14.77 2.91 -0.47
C GLY A 364 -13.96 2.58 -1.72
N PHE A 365 -12.65 2.58 -1.55
CA PHE A 365 -11.68 2.26 -2.59
C PHE A 365 -10.89 1.00 -2.19
N PRO A 366 -10.64 0.07 -3.13
CA PRO A 366 -11.15 0.08 -4.50
C PRO A 366 -12.65 -0.24 -4.59
N THR A 367 -13.24 -0.02 -5.76
CA THR A 367 -14.56 -0.59 -6.13
C THR A 367 -14.47 -1.08 -7.57
N THR A 368 -14.90 -2.30 -7.84
CA THR A 368 -14.90 -2.88 -9.19
C THR A 368 -16.33 -3.05 -9.70
N ILE A 369 -16.61 -2.51 -10.88
CA ILE A 369 -17.90 -2.67 -11.57
C ILE A 369 -17.70 -3.63 -12.75
N ILE A 370 -18.56 -4.64 -12.82
CA ILE A 370 -18.50 -5.70 -13.82
C ILE A 370 -19.70 -5.54 -14.75
N ILE A 371 -19.41 -5.30 -16.03
CA ILE A 371 -20.39 -4.99 -17.07
C ILE A 371 -20.36 -6.10 -18.13
N ASP A 372 -21.53 -6.57 -18.55
CA ASP A 372 -21.64 -7.58 -19.61
C ASP A 372 -21.52 -7.00 -21.03
N LYS A 373 -21.58 -7.89 -22.03
CA LYS A 373 -21.47 -7.51 -23.45
C LYS A 373 -22.59 -6.59 -23.95
N ASN A 374 -23.74 -6.57 -23.27
CA ASN A 374 -24.86 -5.69 -23.57
C ASN A 374 -24.69 -4.30 -22.94
N GLY A 375 -23.67 -4.12 -22.10
CA GLY A 375 -23.41 -2.89 -21.36
C GLY A 375 -24.18 -2.79 -20.04
N ASP A 376 -24.81 -3.88 -19.59
CA ASP A 376 -25.55 -3.91 -18.33
C ASP A 376 -24.59 -4.22 -17.17
N VAL A 377 -24.73 -3.50 -16.06
CA VAL A 377 -23.97 -3.75 -14.83
C VAL A 377 -24.51 -5.00 -14.16
N ARG A 378 -23.64 -5.99 -13.95
CA ARG A 378 -23.99 -7.29 -13.38
C ARG A 378 -23.64 -7.41 -11.91
N LYS A 379 -22.48 -6.88 -11.53
CA LYS A 379 -21.99 -6.88 -10.15
C LYS A 379 -21.21 -5.60 -9.88
N ILE A 380 -21.27 -5.17 -8.63
CA ILE A 380 -20.38 -4.13 -8.10
C ILE A 380 -19.75 -4.70 -6.84
N HIS A 381 -18.43 -4.83 -6.83
CA HIS A 381 -17.67 -5.33 -5.70
C HIS A 381 -17.00 -4.15 -5.00
N THR A 382 -17.32 -3.92 -3.73
CA THR A 382 -16.71 -2.84 -2.93
C THR A 382 -15.56 -3.38 -2.08
N GLY A 383 -14.42 -2.68 -2.12
CA GLY A 383 -13.22 -3.08 -1.43
C GLY A 383 -12.45 -4.18 -2.15
N PHE A 384 -11.30 -4.54 -1.59
CA PHE A 384 -10.49 -5.65 -2.09
C PHE A 384 -9.69 -6.25 -0.95
N SER A 385 -9.93 -7.53 -0.69
CA SER A 385 -9.14 -8.34 0.24
C SER A 385 -7.89 -8.83 -0.49
N GLY A 386 -6.75 -8.22 -0.19
CA GLY A 386 -5.47 -8.49 -0.84
C GLY A 386 -4.86 -9.84 -0.45
N PRO A 387 -3.73 -10.23 -1.04
CA PRO A 387 -3.11 -11.54 -0.79
C PRO A 387 -2.69 -11.77 0.68
N GLY A 388 -2.62 -10.70 1.49
CA GLY A 388 -2.44 -10.80 2.95
C GLY A 388 -3.57 -11.53 3.68
N THR A 389 -4.74 -11.66 3.05
CA THR A 389 -5.91 -12.37 3.58
C THR A 389 -5.92 -13.88 3.25
N GLY A 390 -4.95 -14.39 2.48
CA GLY A 390 -4.83 -15.82 2.21
C GLY A 390 -6.01 -16.40 1.43
N GLU A 391 -6.81 -17.26 2.09
CA GLU A 391 -7.90 -18.02 1.44
C GLU A 391 -8.97 -17.09 0.85
N HIS A 392 -9.32 -16.00 1.54
CA HIS A 392 -10.28 -15.00 1.04
C HIS A 392 -9.86 -14.40 -0.31
N TYR A 393 -8.57 -14.15 -0.49
CA TYR A 393 -8.04 -13.68 -1.77
C TYR A 393 -8.15 -14.75 -2.87
N THR A 394 -7.84 -16.01 -2.55
CA THR A 394 -7.93 -17.11 -3.53
C THR A 394 -9.37 -17.41 -3.94
N GLU A 395 -10.32 -17.32 -3.00
CA GLU A 395 -11.75 -17.45 -3.28
C GLU A 395 -12.24 -16.33 -4.18
N PHE A 396 -11.91 -15.08 -3.85
CA PHE A 396 -12.22 -13.92 -4.70
C PHE A 396 -11.73 -14.12 -6.14
N VAL A 397 -10.47 -14.55 -6.32
CA VAL A 397 -9.91 -14.78 -7.66
C VAL A 397 -10.73 -15.82 -8.43
N SER A 398 -11.05 -16.94 -7.77
CA SER A 398 -11.85 -18.02 -8.36
C SER A 398 -13.25 -17.55 -8.79
N GLU A 399 -13.95 -16.85 -7.89
CA GLU A 399 -15.29 -16.33 -8.15
C GLU A 399 -15.29 -15.28 -9.27
N PHE A 400 -14.31 -14.38 -9.27
CA PHE A 400 -14.18 -13.32 -10.27
C PHE A 400 -13.90 -13.88 -11.66
N GLU A 401 -13.00 -14.86 -11.77
CA GLU A 401 -12.71 -15.55 -13.02
C GLU A 401 -13.91 -16.37 -13.51
N LYS A 402 -14.58 -17.09 -12.61
CA LYS A 402 -15.79 -17.84 -12.95
C LYS A 402 -16.89 -16.92 -13.50
N LEU A 403 -17.16 -15.80 -12.82
CA LEU A 403 -18.14 -14.82 -13.29
C LEU A 403 -17.76 -14.27 -14.67
N THR A 404 -16.47 -14.02 -14.90
CA THR A 404 -15.98 -13.56 -16.21
C THR A 404 -16.28 -14.59 -17.31
N ASP A 405 -15.96 -15.87 -17.07
CA ASP A 405 -16.21 -16.94 -18.03
C ASP A 405 -17.72 -17.13 -18.30
N ASP A 406 -18.56 -17.03 -17.26
CA ASP A 406 -20.01 -17.06 -17.40
C ASP A 406 -20.52 -15.92 -18.32
N LEU A 407 -20.07 -14.67 -18.09
CA LEU A 407 -20.45 -13.50 -18.89
C LEU A 407 -19.96 -13.56 -20.34
N LEU A 408 -18.79 -14.17 -20.59
CA LEU A 408 -18.28 -14.39 -21.93
C LEU A 408 -19.09 -15.44 -22.70
N ALA A 409 -19.66 -16.41 -22.00
CA ALA A 409 -20.48 -17.49 -22.57
C ALA A 409 -21.94 -17.09 -22.84
N GLU A 410 -22.43 -16.02 -22.21
CA GLU A 410 -23.75 -15.44 -22.53
C GLU A 410 -23.81 -15.04 -24.01
N LYS A 411 -24.97 -15.16 -24.66
CA LYS A 411 -25.10 -14.93 -26.11
C LYS A 411 -25.30 -13.46 -26.44
#